data_AF-A0A956JRD0-F1
#
_entry.id   AF-A0A956JRD0-F1
#
_cell.length_a   1.000
_cell.length_b   1.000
_cell.length_c   1.000
_cell.angle_alpha   90.00
_cell.angle_beta   90.00
_cell.angle_gamma   90.00
#
_symmetry.space_group_name_H-M   'P 1'
#
loop_
_entity.id
_entity.type
_entity.pdbx_description
1 polymer ?
#
loop_
_entity_poly.entity_id
_entity_poly.type
_entity_poly.pdbx_seq_one_letter_code
_entity_poly.pdbx_strand_id
1 'polypeptide(L)'
;MPHRRRDVPSLATKGAVHVTMRFVDDISNLRTSRCMRALWFAFAKGKERDGFRLCHYAVQRNHIHLICEVDDREALMRGMKGLSVRVARQLNKALGRSGRVIADRYHVRVLESLRQLRAAIAYVINNRRRHLYEHGGWTVRRDFVDPFSSGWYFDGFADGPRDRLPGRLANVEAPVTAAQAWPLQRGWRHHGLVAVDEIPARRASDRRRRRAMP
;
A
#
# COMPACT_ATOMS: atom_id res chain seq x y z
N MET A 1 -26.58 -18.05 1.77
CA MET A 1 -26.05 -16.66 1.85
C MET A 1 -26.00 -16.08 0.44
N PRO A 2 -26.84 -15.11 0.08
CA PRO A 2 -26.87 -14.58 -1.28
C PRO A 2 -25.60 -13.78 -1.59
N HIS A 3 -25.05 -13.99 -2.79
CA HIS A 3 -23.86 -13.32 -3.29
C HIS A 3 -24.14 -11.83 -3.55
N ARG A 4 -23.82 -10.95 -2.60
CA ARG A 4 -23.78 -9.50 -2.87
C ARG A 4 -22.73 -9.24 -3.95
N ARG A 5 -23.17 -8.76 -5.12
CA ARG A 5 -22.30 -8.40 -6.26
C ARG A 5 -21.21 -7.45 -5.76
N ARG A 6 -20.01 -7.57 -6.34
CA ARG A 6 -18.89 -6.66 -6.06
C ARG A 6 -19.30 -5.25 -6.50
N ASP A 7 -19.69 -4.38 -5.59
CA ASP A 7 -19.85 -2.93 -5.85
C ASP A 7 -18.46 -2.31 -5.96
N VAL A 8 -17.77 -2.67 -7.05
CA VAL A 8 -16.60 -1.96 -7.52
C VAL A 8 -17.16 -0.97 -8.53
N PRO A 9 -16.95 0.35 -8.39
CA PRO A 9 -17.27 1.33 -9.43
C PRO A 9 -16.77 0.81 -10.77
N SER A 10 -17.50 1.03 -11.86
CA SER A 10 -17.20 0.39 -13.14
C SER A 10 -15.78 0.72 -13.61
N LEU A 11 -14.84 -0.21 -13.41
CA LEU A 11 -13.60 -0.30 -14.17
C LEU A 11 -13.98 -0.86 -15.54
N ALA A 12 -14.46 0.01 -16.42
CA ALA A 12 -14.72 -0.35 -17.82
C ALA A 12 -13.40 -0.54 -18.60
N THR A 13 -12.29 -0.01 -18.08
CA THR A 13 -10.96 0.01 -18.72
C THR A 13 -9.84 -0.09 -17.68
N LYS A 14 -8.60 -0.19 -18.18
CA LYS A 14 -7.36 -0.16 -17.40
C LYS A 14 -7.37 1.00 -16.41
N GLY A 15 -7.12 0.71 -15.14
CA GLY A 15 -7.25 1.69 -14.07
C GLY A 15 -6.43 1.35 -12.83
N ALA A 16 -6.36 2.34 -11.94
CA ALA A 16 -5.68 2.22 -10.66
C ALA A 16 -6.70 2.15 -9.53
N VAL A 17 -6.49 1.24 -8.58
CA VAL A 17 -7.38 1.04 -7.44
C VAL A 17 -6.62 1.07 -6.13
N HIS A 18 -7.24 1.65 -5.10
CA HIS A 18 -6.83 1.51 -3.71
C HIS A 18 -7.63 0.40 -3.05
N VAL A 19 -6.95 -0.61 -2.52
CA VAL A 19 -7.56 -1.76 -1.85
C VAL A 19 -7.20 -1.75 -0.37
N THR A 20 -8.18 -2.01 0.48
CA THR A 20 -7.96 -2.23 1.92
C THR A 20 -8.43 -3.62 2.31
N MET A 21 -7.58 -4.41 2.95
CA MET A 21 -7.88 -5.78 3.38
C MET A 21 -7.60 -5.94 4.88
N ARG A 22 -8.63 -6.31 5.64
CA ARG A 22 -8.55 -6.51 7.10
C ARG A 22 -8.32 -7.97 7.46
N PHE A 23 -7.62 -8.19 8.56
CA PHE A 23 -7.29 -9.51 9.08
C PHE A 23 -8.06 -9.79 10.37
N VAL A 24 -8.21 -11.07 10.68
CA VAL A 24 -8.90 -11.53 11.90
C VAL A 24 -8.18 -11.03 13.15
N ASP A 25 -8.94 -10.78 14.22
CA ASP A 25 -8.41 -10.21 15.47
C ASP A 25 -7.39 -11.12 16.17
N ASP A 26 -7.49 -12.43 15.94
CA ASP A 26 -6.52 -13.44 16.36
C ASP A 26 -5.08 -13.16 15.88
N ILE A 27 -4.92 -12.37 14.81
CA ILE A 27 -3.63 -11.83 14.39
C ILE A 27 -3.48 -10.45 15.01
N SER A 28 -2.97 -10.42 16.23
CA SER A 28 -2.87 -9.22 17.07
C SER A 28 -2.03 -8.09 16.46
N ASN A 29 -1.02 -8.42 15.65
CA ASN A 29 -0.16 -7.44 14.99
C ASN A 29 0.52 -7.99 13.71
N LEU A 30 0.18 -7.43 12.56
CA LEU A 30 0.84 -7.70 11.27
C LEU A 30 2.18 -6.95 11.14
N ARG A 31 2.41 -5.91 11.94
CA ARG A 31 3.65 -5.10 11.92
C ARG A 31 4.73 -5.75 12.78
N THR A 32 5.02 -7.02 12.52
CA THR A 32 6.14 -7.77 13.10
C THR A 32 7.06 -8.26 11.99
N SER A 33 8.35 -8.48 12.28
CA SER A 33 9.31 -8.98 11.28
C SER A 33 8.88 -10.33 10.67
N ARG A 34 8.25 -11.19 11.48
CA ARG A 34 7.73 -12.50 11.08
C ARG A 34 6.58 -12.36 10.07
N CYS A 35 5.58 -11.54 10.39
CA CYS A 35 4.45 -11.26 9.48
C CYS A 35 4.91 -10.51 8.22
N MET A 36 5.80 -9.53 8.35
CA MET A 36 6.30 -8.79 7.19
C MET A 36 7.07 -9.69 6.23
N ARG A 37 7.91 -10.61 6.72
CA ARG A 37 8.58 -11.60 5.88
C ARG A 37 7.58 -12.48 5.13
N ALA A 38 6.52 -12.93 5.79
CA ALA A 38 5.46 -13.73 5.19
C ALA A 38 4.70 -12.95 4.09
N LEU A 39 4.32 -11.70 4.38
CA LEU A 39 3.66 -10.80 3.43
C LEU A 39 4.56 -10.50 2.24
N TRP A 40 5.86 -10.26 2.48
CA TRP A 40 6.85 -10.03 1.45
C TRP A 40 6.88 -11.19 0.44
N PHE A 41 6.95 -12.44 0.91
CA PHE A 41 6.95 -13.61 0.01
C PHE A 41 5.63 -13.74 -0.76
N ALA A 42 4.50 -13.47 -0.10
CA ALA A 42 3.19 -13.51 -0.74
C ALA A 42 3.07 -12.45 -1.84
N PHE A 43 3.58 -11.24 -1.59
CA PHE A 43 3.56 -10.13 -2.53
C PHE A 43 4.53 -10.36 -3.68
N ALA A 44 5.78 -10.74 -3.43
CA ALA A 44 6.76 -11.04 -4.49
C ALA A 44 6.24 -12.09 -5.49
N LYS A 45 5.57 -13.14 -5.01
CA LYS A 45 4.97 -14.20 -5.85
C LYS A 45 3.56 -13.90 -6.37
N GLY A 46 2.98 -12.77 -5.99
CA GLY A 46 1.59 -12.39 -6.32
C GLY A 46 1.45 -10.99 -6.89
N LYS A 47 2.56 -10.26 -7.09
CA LYS A 47 2.57 -8.86 -7.51
C LYS A 47 2.12 -8.66 -8.95
N GLU A 48 2.13 -9.69 -9.78
CA GLU A 48 1.79 -9.57 -11.20
C GLU A 48 1.13 -10.85 -11.70
N ARG A 49 -0.03 -10.72 -12.35
CA ARG A 49 -0.75 -11.83 -13.00
C ARG A 49 -1.88 -11.32 -13.89
N ASP A 50 -1.92 -11.75 -15.15
CA ASP A 50 -3.09 -11.65 -16.05
C ASP A 50 -3.82 -10.28 -15.98
N GLY A 51 -3.06 -9.19 -16.18
CA GLY A 51 -3.59 -7.81 -16.13
C GLY A 51 -3.73 -7.18 -14.75
N PHE A 52 -3.27 -7.85 -13.68
CA PHE A 52 -3.17 -7.30 -12.31
C PHE A 52 -1.71 -6.99 -11.97
N ARG A 53 -1.48 -5.83 -11.34
CA ARG A 53 -0.16 -5.40 -10.84
C ARG A 53 -0.31 -4.80 -9.45
N LEU A 54 0.46 -5.27 -8.48
CA LEU A 54 0.62 -4.65 -7.15
C LEU A 54 1.75 -3.62 -7.21
N CYS A 55 1.38 -2.34 -7.18
CA CYS A 55 2.32 -1.23 -7.36
C CYS A 55 2.82 -0.65 -6.04
N HIS A 56 1.94 -0.51 -5.04
CA HIS A 56 2.32 -0.01 -3.72
C HIS A 56 1.58 -0.75 -2.60
N TYR A 57 2.19 -0.79 -1.41
CA TYR A 57 1.52 -1.31 -0.21
C TYR A 57 1.94 -0.57 1.06
N ALA A 58 1.11 -0.68 2.08
CA ALA A 58 1.47 -0.42 3.47
C ALA A 58 0.73 -1.36 4.42
N VAL A 59 1.46 -1.92 5.37
CA VAL A 59 0.94 -2.85 6.36
C VAL A 59 0.66 -2.11 7.66
N GLN A 60 -0.59 -2.11 8.10
CA GLN A 60 -1.02 -1.60 9.39
C GLN A 60 -1.10 -2.73 10.42
N ARG A 61 -1.48 -2.41 11.67
CA ARG A 61 -1.56 -3.41 12.75
C ARG A 61 -2.47 -4.59 12.39
N ASN A 62 -3.66 -4.33 11.85
CA ASN A 62 -4.70 -5.33 11.59
C ASN A 62 -5.24 -5.30 10.15
N HIS A 63 -4.67 -4.48 9.26
CA HIS A 63 -5.08 -4.38 7.87
C HIS A 63 -3.90 -4.00 6.96
N ILE A 64 -4.07 -4.18 5.66
CA ILE A 64 -3.12 -3.69 4.66
C ILE A 64 -3.82 -2.77 3.66
N HIS A 65 -3.10 -1.77 3.18
CA HIS A 65 -3.46 -0.96 2.02
C HIS A 65 -2.62 -1.38 0.82
N LEU A 66 -3.24 -1.46 -0.35
CA LEU A 66 -2.59 -1.77 -1.62
C LEU A 66 -3.01 -0.73 -2.67
N ILE A 67 -2.09 -0.37 -3.56
CA ILE A 67 -2.43 0.28 -4.83
C ILE A 67 -2.11 -0.70 -5.93
N CYS A 68 -3.12 -1.02 -6.74
CA CYS A 68 -2.99 -1.95 -7.84
C CYS A 68 -3.34 -1.27 -9.17
N GLU A 69 -2.59 -1.59 -10.21
CA GLU A 69 -3.02 -1.38 -11.60
C GLU A 69 -3.75 -2.64 -12.07
N VAL A 70 -4.89 -2.45 -12.73
CA VAL A 70 -5.73 -3.54 -13.23
C VAL A 70 -6.24 -3.19 -14.62
N ASP A 71 -6.22 -4.16 -15.54
CA ASP A 71 -6.76 -3.97 -16.89
C ASP A 71 -8.29 -3.89 -16.91
N ASP A 72 -8.95 -4.70 -16.07
CA ASP A 72 -10.39 -4.70 -15.91
C ASP A 72 -10.81 -5.25 -14.54
N ARG A 73 -12.13 -5.34 -14.32
CA ARG A 73 -12.71 -5.89 -13.09
C ARG A 73 -12.36 -7.36 -12.88
N GLU A 74 -12.20 -8.15 -13.92
CA GLU A 74 -11.88 -9.57 -13.80
C GLU A 74 -10.42 -9.81 -13.40
N ALA A 75 -9.49 -9.07 -14.00
CA ALA A 75 -8.10 -9.03 -13.62
C ALA A 75 -7.97 -8.68 -12.12
N LEU A 76 -8.72 -7.68 -11.64
CA LEU A 76 -8.77 -7.35 -10.21
C LEU A 76 -9.19 -8.54 -9.35
N MET A 77 -10.28 -9.24 -9.69
CA MET A 77 -10.72 -10.35 -8.85
C MET A 77 -9.86 -11.60 -8.94
N ARG A 78 -9.33 -11.94 -10.11
CA ARG A 78 -8.37 -13.05 -10.24
C ARG A 78 -7.09 -12.73 -9.48
N GLY A 79 -6.53 -11.54 -9.67
CA GLY A 79 -5.34 -11.06 -8.99
C GLY A 79 -5.49 -11.04 -7.47
N MET A 80 -6.54 -10.40 -6.96
CA MET A 80 -6.81 -10.34 -5.52
C MET A 80 -7.11 -11.71 -4.92
N LYS A 81 -7.84 -12.60 -5.62
CA LYS A 81 -8.05 -13.98 -5.15
C LYS A 81 -6.71 -14.71 -4.98
N GLY A 82 -5.85 -14.64 -5.99
CA GLY A 82 -4.53 -15.28 -5.96
C GLY A 82 -3.62 -14.70 -4.86
N LEU A 83 -3.63 -13.38 -4.69
CA LEU A 83 -2.87 -12.69 -3.67
C LEU A 83 -3.37 -13.04 -2.26
N SER A 84 -4.68 -12.97 -2.02
CA SER A 84 -5.30 -13.32 -0.74
C SER A 84 -4.98 -14.76 -0.31
N VAL A 85 -5.01 -15.71 -1.24
CA VAL A 85 -4.62 -17.12 -0.94
C VAL A 85 -3.15 -17.21 -0.53
N ARG A 86 -2.24 -16.53 -1.23
CA ARG A 86 -0.81 -16.52 -0.88
C ARG A 86 -0.58 -15.91 0.48
N VAL A 87 -1.18 -14.75 0.73
CA VAL A 87 -1.11 -14.06 2.03
C VAL A 87 -1.60 -14.98 3.14
N ALA A 88 -2.76 -15.63 2.95
CA ALA A 88 -3.31 -16.54 3.94
C ALA A 88 -2.38 -17.71 4.27
N ARG A 89 -1.87 -18.38 3.22
CA ARG A 89 -0.95 -19.51 3.39
C ARG A 89 0.36 -19.09 4.06
N GLN A 90 0.94 -17.95 3.65
CA GLN A 90 2.20 -17.47 4.22
C GLN A 90 2.03 -17.03 5.67
N LEU A 91 0.96 -16.31 6.02
CA LEU A 91 0.72 -15.90 7.41
C LEU A 91 0.42 -17.08 8.32
N ASN A 92 -0.41 -18.04 7.88
CA ASN A 92 -0.66 -19.26 8.63
C ASN A 92 0.62 -20.05 8.88
N LYS A 93 1.40 -20.32 7.82
CA LYS A 93 2.71 -20.98 7.95
C LYS A 93 3.62 -20.20 8.89
N ALA A 94 3.72 -18.89 8.67
CA ALA A 94 4.58 -18.05 9.47
C ALA A 94 4.17 -18.11 10.91
N LEU A 95 2.90 -18.04 11.29
CA LEU A 95 2.41 -17.99 12.66
C LEU A 95 2.19 -19.37 13.31
N GLY A 96 2.43 -20.48 12.60
CA GLY A 96 2.11 -21.82 13.10
C GLY A 96 0.61 -22.04 13.27
N ARG A 97 -0.21 -21.35 12.47
CA ARG A 97 -1.67 -21.37 12.52
C ARG A 97 -2.24 -22.07 11.29
N SER A 98 -3.53 -22.41 11.37
CA SER A 98 -4.36 -22.83 10.25
C SER A 98 -5.67 -22.04 10.24
N GLY A 99 -6.46 -22.16 9.17
CA GLY A 99 -7.76 -21.52 9.07
C GLY A 99 -7.75 -20.10 8.48
N ARG A 100 -8.80 -19.34 8.77
CA ARG A 100 -9.06 -18.02 8.19
C ARG A 100 -8.10 -16.98 8.78
N VAL A 101 -7.51 -16.14 7.92
CA VAL A 101 -6.72 -14.97 8.36
C VAL A 101 -7.27 -13.63 7.88
N ILE A 102 -8.01 -13.61 6.78
CA ILE A 102 -8.66 -12.40 6.26
C ILE A 102 -10.06 -12.37 6.87
N ALA A 103 -10.40 -11.29 7.58
CA ALA A 103 -11.65 -11.20 8.33
C ALA A 103 -12.87 -11.14 7.39
N ASP A 104 -12.78 -10.25 6.40
CA ASP A 104 -13.88 -9.88 5.51
C ASP A 104 -13.43 -9.72 4.06
N ARG A 105 -14.37 -9.36 3.18
CA ARG A 105 -14.06 -8.90 1.83
C ARG A 105 -13.16 -7.66 1.88
N TYR A 106 -12.24 -7.56 0.93
CA TYR A 106 -11.48 -6.33 0.74
C TYR A 106 -12.38 -5.20 0.22
N HIS A 107 -12.07 -3.96 0.59
CA HIS A 107 -12.72 -2.76 0.07
C HIS A 107 -11.89 -2.20 -1.09
N VAL A 108 -12.56 -1.73 -2.15
CA VAL A 108 -11.93 -1.18 -3.36
C VAL A 108 -12.43 0.23 -3.60
N ARG A 109 -11.50 1.14 -3.88
CA ARG A 109 -11.79 2.48 -4.38
C ARG A 109 -11.06 2.68 -5.71
N VAL A 110 -11.79 3.06 -6.75
CA VAL A 110 -11.19 3.47 -8.04
C VAL A 110 -10.55 4.85 -7.88
N LEU A 111 -9.36 5.02 -8.47
CA LEU A 111 -8.61 6.28 -8.48
C LEU A 111 -8.77 6.92 -9.86
N GLU A 112 -9.66 7.90 -9.95
CA GLU A 112 -10.22 8.44 -11.20
C GLU A 112 -9.41 9.61 -11.77
N SER A 113 -8.49 10.18 -11.00
CA SER A 113 -7.68 11.32 -11.45
C SER A 113 -6.22 11.23 -10.99
N LEU A 114 -5.34 11.93 -11.71
CA LEU A 114 -3.91 12.05 -11.36
C LEU A 114 -3.73 12.62 -9.94
N ARG A 115 -4.62 13.53 -9.52
CA ARG A 115 -4.61 14.11 -8.17
C ARG A 115 -4.98 13.07 -7.11
N GLN A 116 -6.02 12.27 -7.36
CA GLN A 116 -6.40 11.17 -6.47
C GLN A 116 -5.29 10.12 -6.40
N LEU A 117 -4.63 9.82 -7.54
CA LEU A 117 -3.49 8.91 -7.59
C LEU A 117 -2.34 9.40 -6.71
N ARG A 118 -1.89 10.64 -6.90
CA ARG A 118 -0.82 11.24 -6.10
C ARG A 118 -1.15 11.21 -4.60
N ALA A 119 -2.39 11.59 -4.25
CA ALA A 119 -2.85 11.57 -2.87
C ALA A 119 -2.90 10.16 -2.27
N ALA A 120 -3.35 9.17 -3.03
CA ALA A 120 -3.40 7.77 -2.59
C ALA A 120 -1.99 7.18 -2.41
N ILE A 121 -1.06 7.45 -3.33
CA ILE A 121 0.34 7.02 -3.23
C ILE A 121 0.98 7.61 -1.97
N ALA A 122 0.85 8.92 -1.76
CA ALA A 122 1.35 9.58 -0.56
C ALA A 122 0.72 8.99 0.72
N TYR A 123 -0.60 8.75 0.70
CA TYR A 123 -1.32 8.13 1.81
C TYR A 123 -0.78 6.74 2.14
N VAL A 124 -0.62 5.87 1.15
CA VAL A 124 -0.15 4.49 1.36
C VAL A 124 1.29 4.50 1.85
N ILE A 125 2.20 5.19 1.17
CA ILE A 125 3.63 5.14 1.52
C ILE A 125 3.92 5.81 2.87
N ASN A 126 3.24 6.92 3.19
CA ASN A 126 3.45 7.67 4.43
C ASN A 126 2.38 7.42 5.51
N ASN A 127 1.59 6.34 5.41
CA ASN A 127 0.47 6.11 6.33
C ASN A 127 0.91 6.05 7.80
N ARG A 128 2.09 5.46 8.07
CA ARG A 128 2.63 5.39 9.43
C ARG A 128 2.86 6.77 10.04
N ARG A 129 3.30 7.76 9.25
CA ARG A 129 3.46 9.14 9.71
C ARG A 129 2.11 9.76 10.07
N ARG A 130 1.08 9.51 9.25
CA ARG A 130 -0.28 9.95 9.55
C ARG A 130 -0.77 9.38 10.89
N HIS A 131 -0.61 8.08 11.09
CA HIS A 131 -1.02 7.44 12.33
C HIS A 131 -0.28 8.00 13.55
N LEU A 132 1.04 8.21 13.45
CA LEU A 132 1.83 8.81 14.53
C LEU A 132 1.43 10.27 14.79
N TYR A 133 1.14 11.04 13.73
CA TYR A 133 0.64 12.41 13.85
C TYR A 133 -0.70 12.48 14.59
N GLU A 134 -1.65 11.59 14.27
CA GLU A 134 -2.96 11.54 14.93
C GLU A 134 -2.87 11.17 16.41
N HIS A 135 -1.85 10.42 16.80
CA HIS A 135 -1.60 10.01 18.18
C HIS A 135 -0.54 10.87 18.91
N GLY A 136 -0.28 12.10 18.42
CA GLY A 136 0.59 13.07 19.10
C GLY A 136 2.10 12.80 19.00
N GLY A 137 2.53 11.81 18.22
CA GLY A 137 3.94 11.46 18.04
C GLY A 137 4.60 12.24 16.90
N TRP A 138 5.36 13.28 17.24
CA TRP A 138 6.12 14.10 16.28
C TRP A 138 7.56 13.62 16.00
N THR A 139 7.97 12.47 16.55
CA THR A 139 9.39 12.12 16.72
C THR A 139 10.03 11.32 15.60
N VAL A 140 9.39 11.20 14.43
CA VAL A 140 9.96 10.43 13.32
C VAL A 140 10.90 11.30 12.50
N ARG A 141 12.16 10.83 12.32
CA ARG A 141 13.16 11.49 11.46
C ARG A 141 12.57 11.87 10.09
N ARG A 142 13.00 12.99 9.52
CA ARG A 142 12.54 13.46 8.20
C ARG A 142 12.80 12.44 7.09
N ASP A 143 13.90 11.71 7.17
CA ASP A 143 14.32 10.68 6.20
C ASP A 143 13.76 9.27 6.48
N PHE A 144 12.87 9.12 7.47
CA PHE A 144 12.29 7.81 7.78
C PHE A 144 11.34 7.33 6.67
N VAL A 145 11.61 6.12 6.20
CA VAL A 145 10.74 5.31 5.34
C VAL A 145 10.21 4.12 6.14
N ASP A 146 8.90 3.89 6.11
CA ASP A 146 8.28 2.81 6.88
C ASP A 146 8.76 1.43 6.37
N PRO A 147 9.44 0.61 7.22
CA PRO A 147 9.85 -0.77 6.87
C PRO A 147 8.70 -1.70 6.47
N PHE A 148 7.47 -1.33 6.82
CA PHE A 148 6.26 -2.09 6.55
C PHE A 148 5.47 -1.52 5.35
N SER A 149 6.12 -0.72 4.51
CA SER A 149 5.56 -0.14 3.29
C SER A 149 6.44 -0.42 2.07
N SER A 150 5.90 -0.18 0.88
CA SER A 150 6.65 -0.19 -0.38
C SER A 150 7.52 1.05 -0.59
N GLY A 151 7.62 1.97 0.38
CA GLY A 151 8.37 3.22 0.23
C GLY A 151 9.84 3.03 -0.13
N TRP A 152 10.46 1.92 0.29
CA TRP A 152 11.85 1.59 -0.06
C TRP A 152 12.08 1.32 -1.55
N TYR A 153 11.01 1.03 -2.29
CA TYR A 153 11.04 0.76 -3.74
C TYR A 153 10.43 1.91 -4.55
N PHE A 154 10.11 3.03 -3.89
CA PHE A 154 9.42 4.14 -4.51
C PHE A 154 10.40 5.18 -5.05
N ASP A 155 10.31 5.46 -6.35
CA ASP A 155 11.18 6.39 -7.09
C ASP A 155 10.62 7.83 -7.14
N GLY A 156 9.45 8.06 -6.55
CA GLY A 156 8.68 9.29 -6.69
C GLY A 156 8.82 10.29 -5.53
N PHE A 157 9.85 10.14 -4.69
CA PHE A 157 10.12 11.09 -3.61
C PHE A 157 10.79 12.38 -4.12
N ALA A 158 10.44 13.52 -3.51
CA ALA A 158 11.01 14.84 -3.81
C ALA A 158 12.46 14.99 -3.30
N ASP A 159 12.73 14.56 -2.06
CA ASP A 159 14.02 14.70 -1.37
C ASP A 159 14.44 13.34 -0.74
N GLY A 160 15.14 12.49 -1.50
CA GLY A 160 15.66 11.14 -1.08
C GLY A 160 14.58 10.04 -0.89
N PRO A 161 14.88 8.72 -0.87
CA PRO A 161 16.17 8.05 -0.73
C PRO A 161 16.54 7.27 -2.01
N ARG A 162 17.21 7.92 -2.96
CA ARG A 162 17.71 7.23 -4.17
C ARG A 162 18.83 6.22 -3.87
N ASP A 163 19.51 6.36 -2.73
CA ASP A 163 20.73 5.58 -2.38
C ASP A 163 20.60 4.71 -1.12
N ARG A 164 19.39 4.42 -0.63
CA ARG A 164 19.23 3.65 0.63
C ARG A 164 18.17 2.57 0.57
N LEU A 165 18.14 1.72 -0.46
CA LEU A 165 17.74 0.35 -0.16
C LEU A 165 18.77 -0.18 0.84
N PRO A 166 18.39 -0.53 2.09
CA PRO A 166 19.32 -1.15 3.01
C PRO A 166 19.99 -2.31 2.26
N GLY A 167 21.32 -2.45 2.29
CA GLY A 167 22.04 -3.42 1.42
C GLY A 167 21.45 -4.83 1.42
N ARG A 168 20.85 -5.24 2.54
CA ARG A 168 20.04 -6.47 2.70
C ARG A 168 18.82 -6.62 1.77
N LEU A 169 18.34 -5.54 1.12
CA LEU A 169 17.21 -5.50 0.20
C LEU A 169 17.65 -5.29 -1.25
N ALA A 170 18.89 -4.88 -1.50
CA ALA A 170 19.37 -4.55 -2.85
C ALA A 170 19.35 -5.76 -3.79
N ASN A 171 19.63 -6.96 -3.25
CA ASN A 171 19.68 -8.22 -4.02
C ASN A 171 18.38 -9.03 -3.90
N VAL A 172 17.31 -8.45 -3.34
CA VAL A 172 16.06 -9.17 -3.08
C VAL A 172 14.97 -8.61 -3.98
N GLU A 173 14.36 -9.48 -4.77
CA GLU A 173 13.30 -9.13 -5.73
C GLU A 173 12.20 -8.28 -5.09
N ALA A 174 11.93 -7.07 -5.60
CA ALA A 174 10.92 -6.20 -5.00
C ALA A 174 9.54 -6.90 -4.87
N PRO A 175 8.86 -6.80 -3.71
CA PRO A 175 7.52 -7.35 -3.49
C PRO A 175 6.41 -6.52 -4.19
N VAL A 176 6.78 -5.61 -5.09
CA VAL A 176 5.90 -4.78 -5.91
C VAL A 176 6.43 -4.78 -7.34
N THR A 177 5.58 -4.41 -8.30
CA THR A 177 5.95 -4.25 -9.71
C THR A 177 5.59 -2.84 -10.18
N ALA A 178 6.38 -2.29 -11.09
CA ALA A 178 6.09 -0.98 -11.67
C ALA A 178 4.73 -1.00 -12.39
N ALA A 179 3.99 0.11 -12.32
CA ALA A 179 2.82 0.34 -13.15
C ALA A 179 3.20 0.43 -14.64
N GLN A 180 2.33 0.00 -15.54
CA GLN A 180 2.52 0.14 -16.98
C GLN A 180 1.74 1.32 -17.55
N ALA A 181 0.54 1.60 -17.03
CA ALA A 181 -0.27 2.69 -17.52
C ALA A 181 0.32 4.03 -17.10
N TRP A 182 0.41 4.95 -18.06
CA TRP A 182 0.97 6.27 -17.85
C TRP A 182 0.43 7.00 -16.59
N PRO A 183 -0.89 7.00 -16.26
CA PRO A 183 -1.41 7.71 -15.09
C PRO A 183 -0.74 7.31 -13.76
N LEU A 184 -0.62 6.01 -13.49
CA LEU A 184 -0.02 5.49 -12.25
C LEU A 184 1.51 5.39 -12.34
N GLN A 185 2.06 5.15 -13.53
CA GLN A 185 3.51 5.09 -13.73
C GLN A 185 4.16 6.48 -13.58
N ARG A 186 3.58 7.52 -14.20
CA ARG A 186 4.18 8.87 -14.23
C ARG A 186 3.19 10.02 -14.10
N GLY A 187 1.95 9.89 -14.57
CA GLY A 187 0.99 10.98 -14.68
C GLY A 187 0.68 11.67 -13.34
N TRP A 188 0.62 10.92 -12.24
CA TRP A 188 0.42 11.50 -10.91
C TRP A 188 1.48 12.55 -10.53
N ARG A 189 2.70 12.50 -11.12
CA ARG A 189 3.79 13.44 -10.85
C ARG A 189 3.48 14.87 -11.29
N HIS A 190 2.50 15.08 -12.17
CA HIS A 190 2.00 16.43 -12.51
C HIS A 190 1.42 17.17 -11.30
N HIS A 191 1.07 16.46 -10.22
CA HIS A 191 0.62 17.05 -8.96
C HIS A 191 1.73 17.13 -7.89
N GLY A 192 2.99 17.08 -8.32
CA GLY A 192 4.17 17.17 -7.46
C GLY A 192 4.58 15.81 -6.89
N LEU A 193 5.89 15.66 -6.72
CA LEU A 193 6.50 14.52 -6.04
C LEU A 193 6.03 14.42 -4.57
N VAL A 194 6.21 13.25 -3.98
CA VAL A 194 5.85 13.01 -2.58
C VAL A 194 7.03 13.39 -1.70
N ALA A 195 6.84 14.19 -0.66
CA ALA A 195 7.92 14.39 0.31
C ALA A 195 8.01 13.18 1.25
N VAL A 196 9.23 12.76 1.61
CA VAL A 196 9.43 11.62 2.54
C VAL A 196 8.76 11.89 3.90
N ASP A 197 8.75 13.15 4.33
CA ASP A 197 8.15 13.61 5.57
C ASP A 197 6.70 14.11 5.42
N GLU A 198 6.09 13.95 4.24
CA GLU A 198 4.71 14.37 4.01
C GLU A 198 3.77 13.63 4.98
N ILE A 199 2.85 14.39 5.59
CA ILE A 199 1.76 13.87 6.42
C ILE A 199 0.47 13.89 5.58
N PRO A 200 -0.01 12.73 5.09
CA PRO A 200 -1.20 12.65 4.27
C PRO A 200 -2.45 13.20 4.98
N ALA A 201 -3.38 13.76 4.21
CA ALA A 201 -4.68 14.26 4.67
C ALA A 201 -4.60 15.24 5.87
N ARG A 202 -3.48 15.95 6.05
CA ARG A 202 -3.32 16.93 7.13
C ARG A 202 -4.38 18.03 7.01
N ARG A 203 -5.07 18.35 8.10
CA ARG A 203 -6.12 19.38 8.10
C ARG A 203 -5.50 20.74 7.73
N ALA A 204 -6.21 21.56 6.96
CA ALA A 204 -5.72 22.87 6.51
C ALA A 204 -5.34 23.80 7.68
N SER A 205 -6.02 23.65 8.84
CA SER A 205 -5.72 24.33 10.10
C SER A 205 -4.29 24.11 10.60
N ASP A 206 -3.70 22.94 10.32
CA ASP A 206 -2.37 22.58 10.83
C ASP A 206 -1.22 23.10 9.97
N ARG A 207 -1.51 23.55 8.74
CA ARG A 207 -0.53 24.19 7.85
C ARG A 207 -0.14 25.59 8.36
N ARG A 208 -1.07 26.31 9.00
CA ARG A 208 -0.82 27.65 9.56
C ARG A 208 0.10 27.61 10.78
N ARG A 209 -0.01 26.59 11.65
CA ARG A 209 0.85 26.43 12.84
C ARG A 209 2.34 26.25 12.52
N ARG A 210 2.69 25.69 11.35
CA ARG A 210 4.09 25.55 10.92
C ARG A 210 4.72 26.82 10.35
N ARG A 211 3.93 27.80 9.89
CA ARG A 211 4.45 29.11 9.44
C ARG A 211 4.60 30.11 10.58
N ALA A 212 4.13 29.77 11.77
CA ALA A 212 4.10 30.65 12.94
C ALA A 212 5.01 30.19 14.09
N MET A 213 5.89 29.21 13.85
CA MET A 213 6.98 28.90 14.78
C MET A 213 8.29 29.48 14.21
N PRO A 214 9.00 30.31 15.00
CA PRO A 214 10.26 30.93 14.59
C PRO A 214 11.38 29.90 14.35
#